data_AF-A0A7Y9JFG4-F1
#
_entry.id   AF-A0A7Y9JFG4-F1
#
_cell.length_a   1.000
_cell.length_b   1.000
_cell.length_c   1.000
_cell.angle_alpha   90.00
_cell.angle_beta   90.00
_cell.angle_gamma   90.00
#
_symmetry.space_group_name_H-M   'P 1'
#
loop_
_entity.id
_entity.type
_entity.pdbx_description
1 polymer ?
#
loop_
_entity_poly.entity_id
_entity_poly.type
_entity_poly.pdbx_seq_one_letter_code
_entity_poly.pdbx_strand_id
1 'polypeptide(L)'
;MTGQDDRVAEFESRIAECARRLAPPGWRRLDLRCAATVAVSDVALAVLTGEGRIVAGEGVPDELTGLLMDLRRARYVSERGSWFSMTMIIEPGSVLCLYNRDFDPLWDPPIPVECWRRDQIVMPRDGENVPGWLRDRLEGREPAAPPAPDAGPMDPAEQRELLSDRFALLIADQAPALWERVSGHYRAGARMPAMTCHSADGARTSWTAPAAAAALLDRLRAGTRAFQGSTWSRIDFEVRYEDGAVRCRASFAHDDEPRPPRSGLRRARIFDHAGPDGSRPAVSRPPVPPDEAGRVAGYLRQAPTVMAARSNAPDRLDPSRGAAVPLTFHTDGTWVWSGAVAYYLTEHGVPPEPDLVAHIRAGGFRVPEVDEETMDAANAAVTGRAAPEGAPTGSGPGWAGALQHRLDQLRVDRAAYRVNDVAEGVWCLTSGPGRWSVFQMRDGERRKEAVFEDAEQASAHLLGRLLLDPRHNVGDGPFTPLKGEPPLSLLRDRHVMELAKGMEVDRYGGPDGNVTYAARTPYPQRSLPPEWRERPYRLYRLQRPMETLTGTAVPWFGQPGGGTAHVFRRSMADLVADGSLVEVPDA
;
A
#
# COMPACT_ATOMS: atom_id res chain seq x y z
N MET A 1 10.71 22.56 -33.17
CA MET A 1 10.18 22.88 -31.83
C MET A 1 8.79 23.51 -31.90
N THR A 2 8.55 24.52 -32.75
CA THR A 2 7.23 25.19 -32.88
C THR A 2 6.03 24.23 -33.10
N GLY A 3 6.13 23.27 -34.03
CA GLY A 3 4.99 22.40 -34.35
C GLY A 3 4.52 21.42 -33.26
N GLN A 4 5.37 21.08 -32.27
CA GLN A 4 4.95 20.21 -31.15
C GLN A 4 4.22 21.01 -30.08
N ASP A 5 4.73 22.21 -29.76
CA ASP A 5 4.10 23.11 -28.79
C ASP A 5 2.75 23.65 -29.33
N ASP A 6 2.68 23.96 -30.63
CA ASP A 6 1.43 24.36 -31.29
C ASP A 6 0.37 23.25 -31.21
N ARG A 7 0.78 22.01 -31.46
CA ARG A 7 -0.11 20.83 -31.40
C ARG A 7 -0.57 20.54 -29.97
N VAL A 8 0.30 20.73 -28.99
CA VAL A 8 -0.02 20.61 -27.57
C VAL A 8 -1.07 21.66 -27.18
N ALA A 9 -0.85 22.93 -27.55
CA ALA A 9 -1.78 24.02 -27.26
C ALA A 9 -3.15 23.80 -27.93
N GLU A 10 -3.17 23.21 -29.13
CA GLU A 10 -4.41 22.80 -29.80
C GLU A 10 -5.17 21.75 -28.98
N PHE A 11 -4.48 20.69 -28.51
CA PHE A 11 -5.12 19.67 -27.68
C PHE A 11 -5.62 20.23 -26.36
N GLU A 12 -4.83 21.05 -25.66
CA GLU A 12 -5.25 21.70 -24.42
C GLU A 12 -6.52 22.54 -24.63
N SER A 13 -6.58 23.31 -25.72
CA SER A 13 -7.73 24.13 -26.07
C SER A 13 -8.99 23.29 -26.33
N ARG A 14 -8.85 22.21 -27.12
CA ARG A 14 -9.96 21.29 -27.44
C ARG A 14 -10.47 20.53 -26.23
N ILE A 15 -9.57 20.10 -25.34
CA ILE A 15 -9.91 19.45 -24.07
C ILE A 15 -10.70 20.42 -23.20
N ALA A 16 -10.22 21.66 -23.04
CA ALA A 16 -10.90 22.68 -22.24
C ALA A 16 -12.29 23.00 -22.82
N GLU A 17 -12.43 23.11 -24.13
CA GLU A 17 -13.72 23.33 -24.78
C GLU A 17 -14.67 22.15 -24.56
N CYS A 18 -14.19 20.92 -24.69
CA CYS A 18 -14.98 19.72 -24.41
C CYS A 18 -15.48 19.69 -22.96
N ALA A 19 -14.59 19.93 -21.99
CA ALA A 19 -14.94 20.00 -20.57
C ALA A 19 -15.98 21.11 -20.28
N ARG A 20 -15.85 22.29 -20.90
CA ARG A 20 -16.82 23.39 -20.77
C ARG A 20 -18.21 23.03 -21.27
N ARG A 21 -18.33 22.23 -22.33
CA ARG A 21 -19.64 21.78 -22.85
C ARG A 21 -20.36 20.83 -21.89
N LEU A 22 -19.61 20.12 -21.06
CA LEU A 22 -20.16 19.20 -20.04
C LEU A 22 -20.62 19.93 -18.78
N ALA A 23 -20.20 21.18 -18.59
CA ALA A 23 -20.51 21.95 -17.40
C ALA A 23 -21.94 22.53 -17.45
N PRO A 24 -22.68 22.52 -16.32
CA PRO A 24 -24.00 23.13 -16.25
C PRO A 24 -23.95 24.65 -16.45
N PRO A 25 -25.06 25.30 -16.87
CA PRO A 25 -25.11 26.75 -17.02
C PRO A 25 -24.66 27.49 -15.75
N GLY A 26 -23.84 28.54 -15.94
CA GLY A 26 -23.36 29.37 -14.83
C GLY A 26 -22.27 28.73 -13.96
N TRP A 27 -21.63 27.64 -14.40
CA TRP A 27 -20.45 27.07 -13.74
C TRP A 27 -19.35 28.13 -13.49
N ARG A 28 -18.57 27.93 -12.43
CA ARG A 28 -17.53 28.86 -11.97
C ARG A 28 -16.11 28.33 -12.15
N ARG A 29 -15.91 27.03 -11.93
CA ARG A 29 -14.61 26.35 -12.11
C ARG A 29 -14.82 24.88 -12.43
N LEU A 30 -13.95 24.32 -13.27
CA LEU A 30 -13.86 22.87 -13.53
C LEU A 30 -12.45 22.40 -13.16
N ASP A 31 -12.36 21.26 -12.49
CA ASP A 31 -11.10 20.53 -12.29
C ASP A 31 -11.21 19.22 -13.06
N LEU A 32 -10.46 19.10 -14.16
CA LEU A 32 -10.31 17.87 -14.93
C LEU A 32 -9.02 17.18 -14.52
N ARG A 33 -9.12 15.94 -14.06
CA ARG A 33 -7.98 15.11 -13.65
C ARG A 33 -7.89 13.88 -14.54
N CYS A 34 -6.67 13.54 -14.90
CA CYS A 34 -6.37 12.35 -15.69
C CYS A 34 -5.12 11.67 -15.13
N ALA A 35 -5.25 10.46 -14.59
CA ALA A 35 -4.12 9.57 -14.34
C ALA A 35 -4.05 8.55 -15.48
N ALA A 36 -2.87 8.31 -16.06
CA ALA A 36 -2.81 7.44 -17.24
C ALA A 36 -1.48 6.72 -17.44
N THR A 37 -1.61 5.50 -17.94
CA THR A 37 -0.59 4.75 -18.68
C THR A 37 -1.07 4.58 -20.13
N VAL A 38 -0.24 4.01 -21.00
CA VAL A 38 -0.69 3.57 -22.34
C VAL A 38 -1.75 2.46 -22.31
N ALA A 39 -1.96 1.79 -21.17
CA ALA A 39 -2.84 0.64 -21.06
C ALA A 39 -4.19 0.97 -20.40
N VAL A 40 -4.19 1.93 -19.48
CA VAL A 40 -5.34 2.30 -18.65
C VAL A 40 -5.26 3.79 -18.30
N SER A 41 -6.41 4.44 -18.25
CA SER A 41 -6.58 5.82 -17.80
C SER A 41 -7.75 5.92 -16.84
N ASP A 42 -7.63 6.78 -15.84
CA ASP A 42 -8.70 7.23 -14.97
C ASP A 42 -8.90 8.73 -15.19
N VAL A 43 -10.13 9.13 -15.47
CA VAL A 43 -10.48 10.51 -15.80
C VAL A 43 -11.66 10.94 -14.96
N ALA A 44 -11.50 12.06 -14.26
CA ALA A 44 -12.52 12.64 -13.41
C ALA A 44 -12.69 14.12 -13.72
N LEU A 45 -13.94 14.57 -13.80
CA LEU A 45 -14.30 15.97 -13.95
C LEU A 45 -15.11 16.40 -12.72
N ALA A 46 -14.64 17.41 -12.01
CA ALA A 46 -15.38 18.05 -10.92
C ALA A 46 -15.80 19.47 -11.36
N VAL A 47 -17.02 19.86 -11.02
CA VAL A 47 -17.60 21.14 -11.43
C VAL A 47 -18.07 21.92 -10.20
N LEU A 48 -17.55 23.14 -10.06
CA LEU A 48 -18.11 24.14 -9.16
C LEU A 48 -19.24 24.87 -9.89
N THR A 49 -20.47 24.57 -9.50
CA THR A 49 -21.68 25.20 -10.06
C THR A 49 -21.78 26.68 -9.69
N GLY A 50 -22.62 27.42 -10.42
CA GLY A 50 -22.94 28.82 -10.11
C GLY A 50 -23.54 29.04 -8.73
N GLU A 51 -24.20 28.01 -8.18
CA GLU A 51 -24.88 28.08 -6.88
C GLU A 51 -23.97 27.90 -5.66
N GLY A 52 -22.70 27.55 -5.83
CA GLY A 52 -21.86 27.18 -4.68
C GLY A 52 -21.44 25.72 -4.63
N ARG A 53 -22.18 24.83 -5.30
CA ARG A 53 -22.06 23.39 -5.06
C ARG A 53 -21.03 22.72 -5.95
N ILE A 54 -20.38 21.70 -5.40
CA ILE A 54 -19.52 20.78 -6.14
C ILE A 54 -20.35 19.61 -6.64
N VAL A 55 -20.27 19.34 -7.94
CA VAL A 55 -20.87 18.16 -8.58
C VAL A 55 -19.82 17.43 -9.40
N ALA A 56 -19.88 16.10 -9.40
CA ALA A 56 -19.10 15.30 -10.34
C ALA A 56 -19.73 15.42 -11.73
N GLY A 57 -18.90 15.48 -12.78
CA GLY A 57 -19.38 15.34 -14.15
C GLY A 57 -19.95 13.93 -14.34
N GLU A 58 -21.18 13.84 -14.84
CA GLU A 58 -21.79 12.56 -15.19
C GLU A 58 -21.08 11.98 -16.42
N GLY A 59 -20.30 10.91 -16.23
CA GLY A 59 -19.68 10.13 -17.30
C GLY A 59 -18.75 10.92 -18.22
N VAL A 60 -17.44 10.76 -18.08
CA VAL A 60 -16.48 11.39 -19.00
C VAL A 60 -16.65 10.80 -20.41
N PRO A 61 -16.96 11.60 -21.45
CA PRO A 61 -17.12 11.09 -22.81
C PRO A 61 -15.82 10.51 -23.38
N ASP A 62 -15.94 9.48 -24.22
CA ASP A 62 -14.80 8.85 -24.90
C ASP A 62 -13.99 9.84 -25.75
N GLU A 63 -14.63 10.86 -26.32
CA GLU A 63 -13.95 11.95 -27.05
C GLU A 63 -12.94 12.68 -26.15
N LEU A 64 -13.35 13.04 -24.92
CA LEU A 64 -12.50 13.74 -23.98
C LEU A 64 -11.32 12.87 -23.55
N THR A 65 -11.58 11.58 -23.25
CA THR A 65 -10.54 10.60 -22.95
C THR A 65 -9.56 10.42 -24.12
N GLY A 66 -10.06 10.36 -25.36
CA GLY A 66 -9.25 10.29 -26.57
C GLY A 66 -8.31 11.48 -26.73
N LEU A 67 -8.83 12.70 -26.56
CA LEU A 67 -8.04 13.94 -26.60
C LEU A 67 -6.96 13.97 -25.52
N LEU A 68 -7.26 13.53 -24.30
CA LEU A 68 -6.29 13.42 -23.20
C LEU A 68 -5.15 12.46 -23.56
N MET A 69 -5.46 11.32 -24.19
CA MET A 69 -4.44 10.35 -24.61
C MET A 69 -3.59 10.86 -25.78
N ASP A 70 -4.18 11.63 -26.69
CA ASP A 70 -3.44 12.34 -27.74
C ASP A 70 -2.51 13.41 -27.17
N LEU A 71 -2.98 14.21 -26.20
CA LEU A 71 -2.15 15.17 -25.47
C LEU A 71 -1.00 14.46 -24.74
N ARG A 72 -1.25 13.30 -24.12
CA ARG A 72 -0.20 12.49 -23.47
C ARG A 72 0.89 12.08 -24.46
N ARG A 73 0.50 11.63 -25.65
CA ARG A 73 1.43 11.31 -26.75
C ARG A 73 2.19 12.54 -27.23
N ALA A 74 1.51 13.67 -27.38
CA ALA A 74 2.13 14.93 -27.82
C ALA A 74 3.13 15.49 -26.80
N ARG A 75 2.92 15.24 -25.50
CA ARG A 75 3.81 15.65 -24.40
C ARG A 75 4.96 14.67 -24.10
N TYR A 76 5.03 13.55 -24.82
CA TYR A 76 6.13 12.60 -24.71
C TYR A 76 7.45 13.25 -25.15
N VAL A 77 8.49 13.04 -24.34
CA VAL A 77 9.86 13.43 -24.66
C VAL A 77 10.71 12.16 -24.57
N SER A 78 11.51 11.91 -25.61
CA SER A 78 12.38 10.73 -25.66
C SER A 78 13.22 10.60 -24.39
N GLU A 79 13.28 9.39 -23.82
CA GLU A 79 14.06 9.05 -22.61
C GLU A 79 13.60 9.74 -21.31
N ARG A 80 12.70 10.72 -21.39
CA ARG A 80 12.06 11.39 -20.23
C ARG A 80 10.62 10.94 -20.00
N GLY A 81 10.05 10.22 -20.95
CA GLY A 81 8.66 9.79 -20.91
C GLY A 81 7.66 10.94 -21.05
N SER A 82 6.40 10.64 -20.73
CA SER A 82 5.31 11.61 -20.61
C SER A 82 4.88 11.76 -19.15
N TRP A 83 3.81 12.52 -18.91
CA TRP A 83 3.21 12.67 -17.59
C TRP A 83 2.51 11.39 -17.12
N PHE A 84 2.47 11.19 -15.80
CA PHE A 84 1.77 10.11 -15.09
C PHE A 84 0.35 10.52 -14.70
N SER A 85 0.19 11.77 -14.27
CA SER A 85 -1.11 12.42 -14.10
C SER A 85 -1.06 13.86 -14.63
N MET A 86 -2.24 14.38 -14.94
CA MET A 86 -2.46 15.75 -15.37
C MET A 86 -3.68 16.30 -14.67
N THR A 87 -3.58 17.54 -14.19
CA THR A 87 -4.70 18.32 -13.66
C THR A 87 -4.87 19.58 -14.50
N MET A 88 -6.06 19.79 -15.04
CA MET A 88 -6.45 21.00 -15.76
C MET A 88 -7.50 21.74 -14.95
N ILE A 89 -7.16 22.95 -14.50
CA ILE A 89 -8.07 23.87 -13.81
C ILE A 89 -8.61 24.85 -14.85
N ILE A 90 -9.92 24.86 -15.03
CA ILE A 90 -10.60 25.64 -16.07
C ILE A 90 -11.52 26.65 -15.38
N GLU A 91 -11.31 27.92 -15.67
CA GLU A 91 -12.20 29.01 -15.34
C GLU A 91 -12.81 29.60 -16.63
N PRO A 92 -13.84 30.46 -16.55
CA PRO A 92 -14.44 31.07 -17.74
C PRO A 92 -13.42 31.81 -18.62
N GLY A 93 -12.43 32.46 -18.01
CA GLY A 93 -11.42 33.25 -18.72
C GLY A 93 -10.01 32.67 -18.73
N SER A 94 -9.74 31.57 -18.01
CA SER A 94 -8.39 31.04 -17.82
C SER A 94 -8.37 29.51 -17.87
N VAL A 95 -7.21 28.95 -18.24
CA VAL A 95 -6.94 27.51 -18.18
C VAL A 95 -5.53 27.33 -17.65
N LEU A 96 -5.37 26.50 -16.63
CA LEU A 96 -4.08 26.09 -16.09
C LEU A 96 -3.91 24.58 -16.25
N CYS A 97 -2.80 24.16 -16.88
CA CYS A 97 -2.44 22.75 -17.05
C CYS A 97 -1.25 22.40 -16.16
N LEU A 98 -1.40 21.39 -15.30
CA LEU A 98 -0.37 20.87 -14.41
C LEU A 98 -0.04 19.43 -14.82
N TYR A 99 1.24 19.13 -15.01
CA TYR A 99 1.71 17.82 -15.48
C TYR A 99 2.62 17.18 -14.44
N ASN A 100 2.15 16.13 -13.78
CA ASN A 100 2.96 15.34 -12.89
C ASN A 100 3.79 14.33 -13.69
N ARG A 101 5.12 14.49 -13.66
CA ARG A 101 6.09 13.59 -14.30
C ARG A 101 6.96 12.83 -13.30
N ASP A 102 6.86 13.14 -12.02
CA ASP A 102 7.84 12.71 -11.02
C ASP A 102 7.22 11.85 -9.92
N PHE A 103 5.95 12.08 -9.60
CA PHE A 103 5.31 11.51 -8.43
C PHE A 103 4.35 10.40 -8.81
N ASP A 104 4.22 9.42 -7.92
CA ASP A 104 3.25 8.33 -8.05
C ASP A 104 1.84 8.95 -8.13
N PRO A 105 1.04 8.65 -9.17
CA PRO A 105 -0.32 9.17 -9.29
C PRO A 105 -1.33 8.51 -8.33
N LEU A 106 -0.87 7.61 -7.45
CA LEU A 106 -1.64 7.01 -6.35
C LEU A 106 -2.96 6.37 -6.77
N TRP A 107 -2.90 5.54 -7.82
CA TRP A 107 -4.05 4.74 -8.27
C TRP A 107 -4.70 3.97 -7.12
N ASP A 108 -6.02 4.10 -7.02
CA ASP A 108 -6.86 3.34 -6.08
C ASP A 108 -8.05 2.71 -6.82
N PRO A 109 -8.13 1.37 -6.94
CA PRO A 109 -7.13 0.41 -6.50
C PRO A 109 -5.83 0.50 -7.34
N PRO A 110 -4.68 0.02 -6.83
CA PRO A 110 -3.45 -0.01 -7.59
C PRO A 110 -3.59 -0.79 -8.90
N ILE A 111 -3.08 -0.23 -10.00
CA ILE A 111 -3.11 -0.89 -11.31
C ILE A 111 -2.00 -1.96 -11.42
N PRO A 112 -2.21 -3.03 -12.21
CA PRO A 112 -1.22 -4.09 -12.39
C PRO A 112 0.15 -3.59 -12.87
N VAL A 113 1.23 -4.26 -12.45
CA VAL A 113 2.60 -3.92 -12.85
C VAL A 113 2.80 -3.96 -14.37
N GLU A 114 2.06 -4.80 -15.09
CA GLU A 114 2.07 -4.90 -16.54
C GLU A 114 1.66 -3.60 -17.23
N CYS A 115 0.78 -2.80 -16.62
CA CYS A 115 0.40 -1.48 -17.14
C CYS A 115 1.61 -0.54 -17.12
N TRP A 116 2.40 -0.55 -16.05
CA TRP A 116 3.62 0.22 -15.92
C TRP A 116 4.72 -0.28 -16.87
N ARG A 117 4.91 -1.60 -16.98
CA ARG A 117 5.88 -2.20 -17.93
C ARG A 117 5.54 -1.83 -19.37
N ARG A 118 4.27 -1.90 -19.76
CA ARG A 118 3.83 -1.49 -21.09
C ARG A 118 4.02 0.01 -21.32
N ASP A 119 3.75 0.85 -20.33
CA ASP A 119 4.02 2.29 -20.41
C ASP A 119 5.51 2.56 -20.65
N GLN A 120 6.38 1.88 -19.91
CA GLN A 120 7.83 1.99 -20.04
C GLN A 120 8.35 1.48 -21.40
N ILE A 121 7.68 0.50 -22.03
CA ILE A 121 8.03 0.02 -23.38
C ILE A 121 7.64 1.05 -24.45
N VAL A 122 6.47 1.66 -24.35
CA VAL A 122 5.93 2.57 -25.38
C VAL A 122 6.44 4.00 -25.21
N MET A 123 6.63 4.44 -23.96
CA MET A 123 7.07 5.78 -23.58
C MET A 123 8.25 5.68 -22.59
N PRO A 124 9.43 5.23 -23.05
CA PRO A 124 10.56 4.95 -22.19
C PRO A 124 11.07 6.17 -21.44
N ARG A 125 11.56 5.88 -20.23
CA ARG A 125 12.25 6.77 -19.30
C ARG A 125 13.59 6.14 -18.92
N ASP A 126 14.69 6.88 -18.96
CA ASP A 126 16.02 6.32 -18.67
C ASP A 126 16.71 7.03 -17.51
N GLY A 127 17.56 6.30 -16.78
CA GLY A 127 18.40 6.80 -15.70
C GLY A 127 17.61 7.55 -14.62
N GLU A 128 18.01 8.80 -14.37
CA GLU A 128 17.38 9.69 -13.40
C GLU A 128 15.93 10.06 -13.75
N ASN A 129 15.50 9.86 -15.01
CA ASN A 129 14.11 10.12 -15.42
C ASN A 129 13.15 8.96 -15.05
N VAL A 130 13.65 7.87 -14.47
CA VAL A 130 12.82 6.80 -13.88
C VAL A 130 12.69 7.07 -12.38
N PRO A 131 11.55 7.62 -11.90
CA PRO A 131 11.38 7.89 -10.49
C PRO A 131 11.50 6.62 -9.65
N GLY A 132 11.98 6.76 -8.41
CA GLY A 132 12.20 5.62 -7.50
C GLY A 132 10.94 4.76 -7.31
N TRP A 133 9.77 5.39 -7.16
CA TRP A 133 8.50 4.66 -7.02
C TRP A 133 8.16 3.81 -8.25
N LEU A 134 8.48 4.29 -9.46
CA LEU A 134 8.22 3.55 -10.69
C LEU A 134 9.18 2.36 -10.79
N ARG A 135 10.46 2.56 -10.42
CA ARG A 135 11.47 1.49 -10.36
C ARG A 135 11.03 0.39 -9.41
N ASP A 136 10.60 0.75 -8.20
CA ASP A 136 10.09 -0.19 -7.20
C ASP A 136 8.91 -1.01 -7.77
N ARG A 137 7.91 -0.34 -8.39
CA ARG A 137 6.78 -1.03 -9.01
C ARG A 137 7.19 -1.98 -10.12
N LEU A 138 8.09 -1.57 -11.02
CA LEU A 138 8.55 -2.41 -12.14
C LEU A 138 9.24 -3.70 -11.65
N GLU A 139 9.92 -3.62 -10.51
CA GLU A 139 10.54 -4.74 -9.79
C GLU A 139 9.55 -5.56 -8.94
N GLY A 140 8.27 -5.17 -8.90
CA GLY A 140 7.24 -5.84 -8.11
C GLY A 140 7.29 -5.52 -6.61
N ARG A 141 7.97 -4.42 -6.23
CA ARG A 141 8.03 -3.90 -4.86
C ARG A 141 7.02 -2.78 -4.69
N GLU A 142 6.47 -2.64 -3.49
CA GLU A 142 5.64 -1.50 -3.14
C GLU A 142 6.53 -0.26 -2.96
N PRO A 143 6.17 0.92 -3.53
CA PRO A 143 6.95 2.13 -3.38
C PRO A 143 7.22 2.47 -1.92
N ALA A 144 8.48 2.44 -1.52
CA ALA A 144 8.87 2.90 -0.19
C ALA A 144 9.00 4.43 -0.20
N ALA A 145 8.83 5.05 0.97
CA ALA A 145 9.28 6.43 1.13
C ALA A 145 10.77 6.49 0.80
N PRO A 146 11.21 7.35 -0.14
CA PRO A 146 12.62 7.40 -0.50
C PRO A 146 13.45 7.73 0.74
N PRO A 147 14.63 7.10 0.91
CA PRO A 147 15.52 7.44 2.01
C PRO A 147 15.87 8.93 1.97
N ALA A 148 16.10 9.52 3.14
CA ALA A 148 16.52 10.92 3.25
C ALA A 148 17.71 11.14 2.29
N PRO A 149 17.56 12.00 1.27
CA PRO A 149 18.53 12.03 0.19
C PRO A 149 19.85 12.61 0.70
N ASP A 150 20.97 11.98 0.36
CA ASP A 150 22.29 12.61 0.46
C ASP A 150 22.40 13.59 -0.70
N ALA A 151 21.92 14.80 -0.46
CA ALA A 151 21.77 15.77 -1.51
C ALA A 151 22.60 16.99 -1.18
N GLY A 152 23.42 17.37 -2.16
CA GLY A 152 24.33 18.50 -2.08
C GLY A 152 23.65 19.81 -1.64
N PRO A 153 24.49 20.82 -1.32
CA PRO A 153 24.02 22.14 -0.91
C PRO A 153 22.97 22.67 -1.88
N MET A 154 21.93 23.29 -1.35
CA MET A 154 20.84 23.89 -2.12
C MET A 154 20.83 25.40 -1.89
N ASP A 155 21.02 26.18 -2.93
CA ASP A 155 21.00 27.64 -2.84
C ASP A 155 19.57 28.19 -2.67
N PRO A 156 19.38 29.47 -2.31
CA PRO A 156 18.05 30.04 -2.09
C PRO A 156 17.14 30.05 -3.34
N ALA A 157 17.68 29.98 -4.55
CA ALA A 157 16.90 29.90 -5.78
C ALA A 157 16.37 28.48 -5.97
N GLU A 158 17.21 27.47 -5.81
CA GLU A 158 16.84 26.05 -5.86
C GLU A 158 15.85 25.69 -4.74
N GLN A 159 16.00 26.26 -3.54
CA GLN A 159 15.04 26.11 -2.43
C GLN A 159 13.66 26.64 -2.81
N ARG A 160 13.60 27.82 -3.44
CA ARG A 160 12.34 28.44 -3.90
C ARG A 160 11.72 27.66 -5.04
N GLU A 161 12.52 27.16 -5.98
CA GLU A 161 12.08 26.31 -7.08
C GLU A 161 11.49 25.00 -6.57
N LEU A 162 12.15 24.33 -5.62
CA LEU A 162 11.62 23.11 -5.01
C LEU A 162 10.23 23.33 -4.41
N LEU A 163 10.03 24.44 -3.69
CA LEU A 163 8.74 24.76 -3.08
C LEU A 163 7.69 25.20 -4.11
N SER A 164 8.06 26.06 -5.06
CA SER A 164 7.13 26.68 -6.00
C SER A 164 6.72 25.74 -7.14
N ASP A 165 7.58 24.80 -7.50
CA ASP A 165 7.37 23.93 -8.65
C ASP A 165 7.05 22.53 -8.18
N ARG A 166 8.00 21.84 -7.54
CA ARG A 166 7.84 20.41 -7.20
C ARG A 166 6.84 20.16 -6.08
N PHE A 167 6.98 20.88 -4.96
CA PHE A 167 6.08 20.73 -3.82
C PHE A 167 4.68 21.24 -4.14
N ALA A 168 4.57 22.42 -4.75
CA ALA A 168 3.29 22.97 -5.15
C ALA A 168 2.56 22.08 -6.19
N LEU A 169 3.27 21.54 -7.18
CA LEU A 169 2.71 20.59 -8.16
C LEU A 169 2.19 19.33 -7.49
N LEU A 170 2.97 18.71 -6.59
CA LEU A 170 2.55 17.52 -5.86
C LEU A 170 1.25 17.76 -5.08
N ILE A 171 1.18 18.86 -4.33
CA ILE A 171 -0.02 19.21 -3.57
C ILE A 171 -1.19 19.50 -4.51
N ALA A 172 -0.97 20.26 -5.59
CA ALA A 172 -2.02 20.62 -6.53
C ALA A 172 -2.63 19.43 -7.27
N ASP A 173 -1.81 18.45 -7.64
CA ASP A 173 -2.22 17.22 -8.34
C ASP A 173 -2.99 16.27 -7.43
N GLN A 174 -2.60 16.18 -6.15
CA GLN A 174 -3.09 15.14 -5.21
C GLN A 174 -4.12 15.65 -4.19
N ALA A 175 -4.25 16.97 -4.00
CA ALA A 175 -5.28 17.56 -3.14
C ALA A 175 -6.68 17.16 -3.60
N PRO A 176 -7.73 17.21 -2.76
CA PRO A 176 -9.11 17.01 -3.19
C PRO A 176 -9.52 17.91 -4.36
N ALA A 177 -10.49 17.48 -5.18
CA ALA A 177 -10.96 18.27 -6.31
C ALA A 177 -11.52 19.65 -5.88
N LEU A 178 -11.35 20.66 -6.73
CA LEU A 178 -11.79 22.03 -6.49
C LEU A 178 -11.22 22.64 -5.19
N TRP A 179 -10.00 22.25 -4.83
CA TRP A 179 -9.26 22.90 -3.76
C TRP A 179 -8.91 24.34 -4.14
N GLU A 180 -8.97 25.26 -3.18
CA GLU A 180 -8.49 26.64 -3.30
C GLU A 180 -7.20 26.85 -2.53
N ARG A 181 -7.11 26.22 -1.36
CA ARG A 181 -5.96 26.37 -0.49
C ARG A 181 -5.73 25.11 0.33
N VAL A 182 -4.48 24.68 0.42
CA VAL A 182 -4.02 23.65 1.34
C VAL A 182 -2.93 24.22 2.23
N SER A 183 -3.12 24.13 3.55
CA SER A 183 -2.17 24.64 4.54
C SER A 183 -1.77 23.57 5.53
N GLY A 184 -0.52 23.59 5.96
CA GLY A 184 0.00 22.65 6.92
C GLY A 184 1.32 23.09 7.52
N HIS A 185 1.84 22.24 8.41
CA HIS A 185 3.17 22.41 8.97
C HIS A 185 3.92 21.09 8.95
N TYR A 186 5.24 21.17 8.89
CA TYR A 186 6.10 20.00 8.94
C TYR A 186 7.26 20.25 9.91
N ARG A 187 7.54 19.27 10.77
CA ARG A 187 8.72 19.23 11.63
C ARG A 187 9.64 18.12 11.13
N ALA A 188 10.93 18.42 11.10
CA ALA A 188 11.93 17.50 10.58
C ALA A 188 11.93 16.15 11.31
N GLY A 189 11.95 15.05 10.56
CA GLY A 189 11.98 13.69 11.11
C GLY A 189 10.65 13.22 11.72
N ALA A 190 9.58 14.02 11.64
CA ALA A 190 8.23 13.59 11.98
C ALA A 190 7.50 13.05 10.74
N ARG A 191 6.49 12.21 10.94
CA ARG A 191 5.54 11.89 9.88
C ARG A 191 4.80 13.16 9.46
N MET A 192 4.50 13.29 8.16
CA MET A 192 3.68 14.41 7.66
C MET A 192 2.32 14.41 8.37
N PRO A 193 1.97 15.47 9.13
CA PRO A 193 0.66 15.59 9.74
C PRO A 193 -0.44 15.75 8.68
N ALA A 194 -1.68 15.48 9.07
CA ALA A 194 -2.81 15.85 8.24
C ALA A 194 -2.86 17.37 8.03
N MET A 195 -3.15 17.78 6.79
CA MET A 195 -3.21 19.15 6.33
C MET A 195 -4.65 19.62 6.27
N THR A 196 -4.86 20.93 6.30
CA THR A 196 -6.19 21.51 6.10
C THR A 196 -6.36 21.85 4.63
N CYS A 197 -7.31 21.19 3.98
CA CYS A 197 -7.76 21.55 2.64
C CYS A 197 -9.00 22.45 2.73
N HIS A 198 -8.95 23.59 2.04
CA HIS A 198 -10.06 24.49 1.81
C HIS A 198 -10.55 24.28 0.38
N SER A 199 -11.81 23.89 0.24
CA SER A 199 -12.47 23.71 -1.07
C SER A 199 -13.20 24.98 -1.50
N ALA A 200 -13.46 25.11 -2.80
CA ALA A 200 -14.09 26.26 -3.42
C ALA A 200 -15.58 26.45 -3.09
N ASP A 201 -16.20 25.45 -2.46
CA ASP A 201 -17.54 25.58 -1.86
C ASP A 201 -17.49 26.11 -0.41
N GLY A 202 -16.30 26.41 0.11
CA GLY A 202 -16.05 26.88 1.47
C GLY A 202 -15.83 25.78 2.50
N ALA A 203 -15.92 24.50 2.12
CA ALA A 203 -15.67 23.39 3.03
C ALA A 203 -14.21 23.35 3.50
N ARG A 204 -14.02 22.89 4.74
CA ARG A 204 -12.71 22.66 5.34
C ARG A 204 -12.60 21.21 5.74
N THR A 205 -11.63 20.50 5.17
CA THR A 205 -11.43 19.07 5.43
C THR A 205 -10.00 18.80 5.87
N SER A 206 -9.84 17.77 6.70
CA SER A 206 -8.54 17.19 6.99
C SER A 206 -8.14 16.29 5.82
N TRP A 207 -6.92 16.46 5.31
CA TRP A 207 -6.40 15.71 4.18
C TRP A 207 -4.93 15.32 4.42
N THR A 208 -4.61 14.04 4.22
CA THR A 208 -3.25 13.55 4.40
C THR A 208 -2.51 13.60 3.07
N ALA A 209 -1.38 14.31 3.03
CA ALA A 209 -0.56 14.38 1.83
C ALA A 209 0.18 13.06 1.55
N PRO A 210 0.56 12.81 0.29
CA PRO A 210 1.43 11.69 -0.09
C PRO A 210 2.77 11.73 0.66
N ALA A 211 3.38 10.56 0.89
CA ALA A 211 4.70 10.46 1.54
C ALA A 211 5.80 11.28 0.84
N ALA A 212 5.67 11.47 -0.48
CA ALA A 212 6.57 12.31 -1.27
C ALA A 212 6.63 13.78 -0.79
N ALA A 213 5.57 14.29 -0.13
CA ALA A 213 5.56 15.65 0.40
C ALA A 213 6.58 15.81 1.54
N ALA A 214 6.66 14.85 2.47
CA ALA A 214 7.67 14.86 3.52
C ALA A 214 9.07 14.74 2.94
N ALA A 215 9.27 13.86 1.96
CA ALA A 215 10.57 13.67 1.31
C ALA A 215 11.09 14.96 0.64
N LEU A 216 10.23 15.75 0.01
CA LEU A 216 10.61 17.05 -0.56
C LEU A 216 11.02 18.05 0.53
N LEU A 217 10.30 18.10 1.65
CA LEU A 217 10.63 18.99 2.77
C LEU A 217 11.90 18.57 3.51
N ASP A 218 12.15 17.26 3.64
CA ASP A 218 13.42 16.73 4.16
C ASP A 218 14.59 17.07 3.23
N ARG A 219 14.39 16.94 1.91
CA ARG A 219 15.39 17.36 0.91
C ARG A 219 15.70 18.85 1.00
N LEU A 220 14.67 19.69 1.16
CA LEU A 220 14.80 21.13 1.36
C LEU A 220 15.61 21.43 2.62
N ARG A 221 15.30 20.75 3.73
CA ARG A 221 16.02 20.92 5.01
C ARG A 221 17.48 20.52 4.88
N ALA A 222 17.77 19.36 4.31
CA ALA A 222 19.12 18.83 4.12
C ALA A 222 19.95 19.76 3.22
N GLY A 223 19.38 20.22 2.10
CA GLY A 223 20.03 21.15 1.19
C GLY A 223 20.32 22.51 1.82
N THR A 224 19.37 23.04 2.60
CA THR A 224 19.55 24.29 3.36
C THR A 224 20.70 24.16 4.36
N ARG A 225 20.76 23.04 5.11
CA ARG A 225 21.85 22.75 6.07
C ARG A 225 23.20 22.63 5.37
N ALA A 226 23.25 21.92 4.24
CA ALA A 226 24.49 21.75 3.48
C ALA A 226 24.99 23.08 2.87
N PHE A 227 24.10 24.01 2.52
CA PHE A 227 24.46 25.33 1.98
C PHE A 227 24.84 26.35 3.08
N GLN A 228 24.12 26.39 4.20
CA GLN A 228 24.26 27.45 5.23
C GLN A 228 24.88 26.99 6.55
N GLY A 229 25.12 25.70 6.74
CA GLY A 229 25.61 25.10 8.00
C GLY A 229 24.54 24.92 9.09
N SER A 230 23.38 25.56 8.95
CA SER A 230 22.21 25.44 9.85
C SER A 230 20.92 25.38 9.03
N THR A 231 19.80 25.02 9.66
CA THR A 231 18.50 24.88 8.96
C THR A 231 17.31 24.96 9.94
N TRP A 232 16.12 25.12 9.41
CA TRP A 232 14.86 25.36 10.13
C TRP A 232 14.29 24.12 10.83
N SER A 233 13.77 24.22 12.05
CA SER A 233 13.17 23.12 12.82
C SER A 233 11.72 22.81 12.42
N ARG A 234 11.01 23.80 11.89
CA ARG A 234 9.63 23.71 11.42
C ARG A 234 9.45 24.59 10.18
N ILE A 235 8.68 24.08 9.22
CA ILE A 235 8.16 24.83 8.09
C ILE A 235 6.63 24.89 8.22
N ASP A 236 6.08 26.09 8.14
CA ASP A 236 4.65 26.34 7.95
C ASP A 236 4.45 26.79 6.52
N PHE A 237 3.49 26.19 5.81
CA PHE A 237 3.30 26.45 4.39
C PHE A 237 1.83 26.52 3.99
N GLU A 238 1.59 27.20 2.88
CA GLU A 238 0.28 27.37 2.27
C GLU A 238 0.43 27.28 0.75
N VAL A 239 -0.17 26.24 0.15
CA VAL A 239 -0.31 26.11 -1.30
C VAL A 239 -1.70 26.60 -1.68
N ARG A 240 -1.80 27.52 -2.63
CA ARG A 240 -3.07 28.13 -3.03
C ARG A 240 -3.17 28.25 -4.54
N TYR A 241 -4.39 28.12 -5.05
CA TYR A 241 -4.75 28.53 -6.39
C TYR A 241 -5.26 29.98 -6.32
N GLU A 242 -4.49 30.93 -6.86
CA GLU A 242 -4.85 32.35 -6.92
C GLU A 242 -4.43 32.94 -8.27
N ASP A 243 -5.30 33.77 -8.86
CA ASP A 243 -5.07 34.47 -10.12
C ASP A 243 -4.63 33.54 -11.28
N GLY A 244 -5.30 32.39 -11.44
CA GLY A 244 -5.01 31.42 -12.50
C GLY A 244 -3.69 30.65 -12.32
N ALA A 245 -3.04 30.75 -11.16
CA ALA A 245 -1.76 30.10 -10.87
C ALA A 245 -1.78 29.37 -9.52
N VAL A 246 -0.99 28.31 -9.42
CA VAL A 246 -0.69 27.67 -8.13
C VAL A 246 0.54 28.34 -7.53
N ARG A 247 0.45 28.72 -6.25
CA ARG A 247 1.54 29.37 -5.52
C ARG A 247 1.75 28.70 -4.17
N CYS A 248 3.01 28.53 -3.78
CA CYS A 248 3.40 28.07 -2.45
C CYS A 248 4.02 29.23 -1.67
N ARG A 249 3.52 29.47 -0.45
CA ARG A 249 4.12 30.37 0.55
C ARG A 249 4.61 29.52 1.70
N ALA A 250 5.80 29.85 2.22
CA ALA A 250 6.37 29.14 3.35
C ALA A 250 7.06 30.10 4.31
N SER A 251 7.01 29.77 5.60
CA SER A 251 7.76 30.42 6.67
C SER A 251 8.46 29.37 7.51
N PHE A 252 9.60 29.73 8.09
CA PHE A 252 10.51 28.80 8.74
C PHE A 252 10.80 29.24 10.18
N ALA A 253 10.63 28.33 11.13
CA ALA A 253 11.10 28.51 12.50
C ALA A 253 12.50 27.90 12.65
N HIS A 254 13.38 28.61 13.35
CA HIS A 254 14.78 28.24 13.56
C HIS A 254 15.03 28.15 15.07
N ASP A 255 14.40 27.18 15.73
CA ASP A 255 14.65 26.93 17.14
C ASP A 255 15.92 26.07 17.30
N ASP A 256 16.68 26.29 18.38
CA ASP A 256 17.83 25.46 18.77
C ASP A 256 17.45 23.98 18.65
N GLU A 257 18.25 23.24 17.89
CA GLU A 257 18.02 21.88 17.42
C GLU A 257 17.28 21.01 18.46
N PRO A 258 16.05 20.51 18.19
CA PRO A 258 15.53 19.41 18.98
C PRO A 258 16.52 18.27 18.82
N ARG A 259 17.17 17.90 19.94
CA ARG A 259 18.13 16.81 19.97
C ARG A 259 17.51 15.60 19.26
N PRO A 260 18.25 14.93 18.35
CA PRO A 260 17.72 13.77 17.66
C PRO A 260 17.22 12.77 18.71
N PRO A 261 16.06 12.12 18.49
CA PRO A 261 15.60 11.07 19.39
C PRO A 261 16.70 10.01 19.47
N ARG A 262 17.26 9.84 20.67
CA ARG A 262 18.20 8.76 20.94
C ARG A 262 17.40 7.47 20.83
N SER A 263 17.83 6.61 19.89
CA SER A 263 17.31 5.26 19.60
C SER A 263 16.58 4.57 20.77
N GLY A 264 15.28 4.29 20.57
CA GLY A 264 14.48 3.35 21.35
C GLY A 264 14.10 3.77 22.78
N LEU A 265 12.85 3.49 23.17
CA LEU A 265 12.38 3.66 24.54
C LEU A 265 13.20 2.78 25.52
N ARG A 266 13.75 3.39 26.56
CA ARG A 266 14.54 2.69 27.59
C ARG A 266 13.61 2.15 28.69
N ARG A 267 13.68 0.85 29.00
CA ARG A 267 12.86 0.26 30.07
C ARG A 267 13.58 0.31 31.41
N ALA A 268 12.93 0.90 32.42
CA ALA A 268 13.49 0.97 33.77
C ALA A 268 13.30 -0.35 34.54
N ARG A 269 14.36 -0.78 35.23
CA ARG A 269 14.38 -1.97 36.10
C ARG A 269 14.08 -1.60 37.55
N ILE A 270 13.21 -2.37 38.19
CA ILE A 270 12.87 -2.21 39.61
C ILE A 270 14.02 -2.71 40.50
N PHE A 271 14.63 -3.84 40.14
CA PHE A 271 15.72 -4.49 40.89
C PHE A 271 16.89 -4.83 39.94
N ASP A 272 18.13 -4.86 40.45
CA ASP A 272 19.33 -5.09 39.63
C ASP A 272 19.68 -6.57 39.49
N HIS A 273 19.50 -7.33 40.57
CA HIS A 273 19.86 -8.74 40.66
C HIS A 273 18.78 -9.55 41.39
N ALA A 274 18.61 -10.81 40.99
CA ALA A 274 18.00 -11.81 41.86
C ALA A 274 18.96 -12.05 43.04
N GLY A 275 18.44 -12.20 44.26
CA GLY A 275 19.30 -12.49 45.41
C GLY A 275 20.05 -13.82 45.22
N PRO A 276 21.20 -14.01 45.90
CA PRO A 276 22.10 -15.16 45.70
C PRO A 276 21.42 -16.54 45.80
N ASP A 277 20.32 -16.62 46.56
CA ASP A 277 19.61 -17.87 46.86
C ASP A 277 18.20 -17.92 46.22
N GLY A 278 17.91 -17.06 45.24
CA GLY A 278 16.58 -16.96 44.62
C GLY A 278 15.50 -16.31 45.51
N SER A 279 15.89 -15.73 46.65
CA SER A 279 15.01 -14.91 47.52
C SER A 279 15.44 -13.43 47.53
N ARG A 280 14.56 -12.55 48.05
CA ARG A 280 14.53 -11.06 48.03
C ARG A 280 15.41 -10.35 46.96
N PRO A 281 14.80 -9.66 45.97
CA PRO A 281 15.56 -8.90 44.97
C PRO A 281 16.51 -7.87 45.59
N ALA A 282 17.73 -7.74 45.05
CA ALA A 282 18.72 -6.78 45.54
C ALA A 282 18.89 -5.58 44.58
N VAL A 283 19.15 -4.41 45.15
CA VAL A 283 19.42 -3.15 44.43
C VAL A 283 20.73 -2.60 44.92
N SER A 284 21.65 -2.32 43.99
CA SER A 284 22.96 -1.75 44.29
C SER A 284 23.12 -0.46 43.48
N ARG A 285 22.43 0.59 43.92
CA ARG A 285 22.44 1.91 43.26
C ARG A 285 22.61 3.01 44.30
N PRO A 286 23.21 4.16 43.95
CA PRO A 286 23.28 5.32 44.81
C PRO A 286 21.87 5.75 45.30
N PRO A 287 21.70 6.13 46.58
CA PRO A 287 20.42 6.59 47.09
C PRO A 287 20.02 7.92 46.41
N VAL A 288 18.72 8.09 46.19
CA VAL A 288 18.18 9.40 45.79
C VAL A 288 18.21 10.34 47.01
N PRO A 289 18.73 11.57 46.89
CA PRO A 289 18.72 12.53 47.99
C PRO A 289 17.30 12.71 48.57
N PRO A 290 17.13 12.78 49.91
CA PRO A 290 15.80 12.86 50.53
C PRO A 290 14.94 14.04 50.06
N ASP A 291 15.57 15.16 49.70
CA ASP A 291 14.94 16.37 49.16
C ASP A 291 14.51 16.24 47.68
N GLU A 292 15.03 15.24 46.97
CA GLU A 292 14.66 14.90 45.60
C GLU A 292 13.68 13.73 45.53
N ALA A 293 13.71 12.80 46.48
CA ALA A 293 12.93 11.56 46.44
C ALA A 293 11.43 11.80 46.22
N GLY A 294 10.84 12.79 46.89
CA GLY A 294 9.44 13.17 46.70
C GLY A 294 9.13 13.70 45.30
N ARG A 295 10.05 14.49 44.71
CA ARG A 295 9.90 15.04 43.34
C ARG A 295 10.07 13.96 42.28
N VAL A 296 11.02 13.04 42.47
CA VAL A 296 11.21 11.88 41.60
C VAL A 296 9.97 10.97 41.64
N ALA A 297 9.47 10.64 42.85
CA ALA A 297 8.26 9.85 42.99
C ALA A 297 7.00 10.56 42.44
N GLY A 298 6.94 11.89 42.49
CA GLY A 298 5.90 12.70 41.87
C GLY A 298 5.94 12.59 40.34
N TYR A 299 7.11 12.82 39.74
CA TYR A 299 7.34 12.68 38.31
C TYR A 299 6.92 11.29 37.79
N LEU A 300 7.39 10.23 38.45
CA LEU A 300 7.14 8.84 38.04
C LEU A 300 5.65 8.46 38.09
N ARG A 301 4.86 9.09 38.97
CA ARG A 301 3.41 8.84 39.11
C ARG A 301 2.55 9.69 38.18
N GLN A 302 2.98 10.92 37.90
CA GLN A 302 2.23 11.88 37.07
C GLN A 302 2.43 11.66 35.57
N ALA A 303 3.45 10.91 35.18
CA ALA A 303 3.70 10.58 33.78
C ALA A 303 2.51 9.86 33.12
N PRO A 304 2.26 10.12 31.82
CA PRO A 304 1.22 9.43 31.04
C PRO A 304 1.21 7.92 31.28
N THR A 305 0.01 7.39 31.52
CA THR A 305 -0.18 5.96 31.78
C THR A 305 -0.34 5.22 30.46
N VAL A 306 0.60 4.33 30.17
CA VAL A 306 0.64 3.50 28.97
C VAL A 306 -0.33 2.32 29.10
N MET A 307 -0.34 1.69 30.29
CA MET A 307 -1.19 0.54 30.57
C MET A 307 -1.50 0.50 32.06
N ALA A 308 -2.74 0.17 32.42
CA ALA A 308 -3.15 -0.01 33.80
C ALA A 308 -3.92 -1.34 33.95
N ALA A 309 -3.38 -2.27 34.74
CA ALA A 309 -4.17 -3.41 35.18
C ALA A 309 -5.11 -2.99 36.30
N ARG A 310 -6.27 -3.67 36.41
CA ARG A 310 -7.25 -3.43 37.48
C ARG A 310 -6.85 -4.05 38.83
N SER A 311 -5.72 -4.73 38.90
CA SER A 311 -5.21 -5.43 40.09
C SER A 311 -3.81 -4.92 40.47
N ASN A 312 -3.41 -5.16 41.72
CA ASN A 312 -2.07 -4.87 42.22
C ASN A 312 -1.27 -6.16 42.39
N ALA A 313 0.06 -6.05 42.33
CA ALA A 313 0.98 -7.14 42.63
C ALA A 313 1.36 -7.18 44.12
N PRO A 314 1.79 -8.34 44.63
CA PRO A 314 2.34 -8.46 45.98
C PRO A 314 3.61 -7.64 46.13
N ASP A 315 3.79 -7.02 47.30
CA ASP A 315 5.05 -6.42 47.68
C ASP A 315 6.12 -7.50 47.93
N ARG A 316 7.23 -7.42 47.18
CA ARG A 316 8.31 -8.42 47.21
C ARG A 316 9.33 -8.15 48.32
N LEU A 317 9.36 -6.95 48.90
CA LEU A 317 10.24 -6.60 50.01
C LEU A 317 9.52 -6.80 51.36
N ASP A 318 8.22 -6.52 51.39
CA ASP A 318 7.37 -6.69 52.57
C ASP A 318 6.06 -7.44 52.23
N PRO A 319 6.07 -8.79 52.26
CA PRO A 319 4.91 -9.61 51.96
C PRO A 319 3.69 -9.33 52.86
N SER A 320 3.87 -8.72 54.03
CA SER A 320 2.76 -8.41 54.97
C SER A 320 1.81 -7.34 54.43
N ARG A 321 2.26 -6.52 53.46
CA ARG A 321 1.46 -5.47 52.80
C ARG A 321 0.48 -6.01 51.75
N GLY A 322 0.54 -7.30 51.43
CA GLY A 322 -0.32 -7.91 50.43
C GLY A 322 -0.16 -7.31 49.02
N ALA A 323 -1.24 -7.26 48.25
CA ALA A 323 -1.27 -6.74 46.89
C ALA A 323 -1.32 -5.20 46.85
N ALA A 324 -0.20 -4.55 47.14
CA ALA A 324 -0.07 -3.09 47.23
C ALA A 324 0.66 -2.45 46.04
N VAL A 325 1.39 -3.22 45.23
CA VAL A 325 2.25 -2.67 44.16
C VAL A 325 1.41 -2.41 42.90
N PRO A 326 1.32 -1.17 42.39
CA PRO A 326 0.55 -0.86 41.19
C PRO A 326 1.07 -1.59 39.95
N LEU A 327 0.20 -2.28 39.24
CA LEU A 327 0.47 -2.88 37.93
C LEU A 327 0.14 -1.89 36.80
N THR A 328 0.71 -0.69 36.91
CA THR A 328 0.66 0.34 35.86
C THR A 328 2.01 0.45 35.15
N PHE A 329 1.98 0.96 33.93
CA PHE A 329 3.17 1.37 33.18
C PHE A 329 3.02 2.82 32.74
N HIS A 330 4.12 3.56 32.79
CA HIS A 330 4.18 4.98 32.48
C HIS A 330 5.33 5.28 31.52
N THR A 331 5.25 6.41 30.81
CA THR A 331 6.31 6.89 29.92
C THR A 331 6.43 8.41 29.91
N ASP A 332 7.64 8.91 29.68
CA ASP A 332 7.96 10.32 29.36
C ASP A 332 8.42 10.49 27.89
N GLY A 333 8.25 9.45 27.07
CA GLY A 333 8.72 9.40 25.69
C GLY A 333 10.19 9.05 25.48
N THR A 334 11.00 8.99 26.54
CA THR A 334 12.37 8.44 26.50
C THR A 334 12.48 7.14 27.29
N TRP A 335 11.82 7.07 28.44
CA TRP A 335 11.77 5.94 29.34
C TRP A 335 10.38 5.35 29.44
N VAL A 336 10.34 4.05 29.74
CA VAL A 336 9.12 3.33 30.13
C VAL A 336 9.39 2.59 31.44
N TRP A 337 8.50 2.75 32.42
CA TRP A 337 8.67 2.14 33.74
C TRP A 337 7.36 1.62 34.32
N SER A 338 7.46 0.66 35.23
CA SER A 338 6.34 0.20 36.02
C SER A 338 6.04 1.17 37.16
N GLY A 339 4.76 1.32 37.53
CA GLY A 339 4.32 2.03 38.74
C GLY A 339 4.97 1.50 40.03
N ALA A 340 5.49 0.27 40.00
CA ALA A 340 6.30 -0.29 41.07
C ALA A 340 7.56 0.55 41.38
N VAL A 341 8.16 1.23 40.40
CA VAL A 341 9.37 2.04 40.63
C VAL A 341 9.09 3.19 41.58
N ALA A 342 7.96 3.89 41.41
CA ALA A 342 7.56 4.96 42.32
C ALA A 342 7.14 4.42 43.69
N TYR A 343 6.45 3.26 43.72
CA TYR A 343 6.04 2.59 44.95
C TYR A 343 7.25 2.20 45.81
N TYR A 344 8.23 1.48 45.25
CA TYR A 344 9.40 1.02 46.01
C TYR A 344 10.33 2.16 46.42
N LEU A 345 10.41 3.24 45.64
CA LEU A 345 11.11 4.46 46.08
C LEU A 345 10.43 5.09 47.30
N THR A 346 9.10 5.17 47.30
CA THR A 346 8.34 5.86 48.36
C THR A 346 8.25 5.02 49.64
N GLU A 347 7.92 3.72 49.51
CA GLU A 347 7.63 2.85 50.66
C GLU A 347 8.87 2.16 51.22
N HIS A 348 9.89 1.92 50.39
CA HIS A 348 11.08 1.14 50.76
C HIS A 348 12.40 1.88 50.53
N GLY A 349 12.36 3.13 50.06
CA GLY A 349 13.56 3.92 49.77
C GLY A 349 14.42 3.32 48.65
N VAL A 350 13.87 2.44 47.81
CA VAL A 350 14.62 1.77 46.75
C VAL A 350 14.92 2.78 45.63
N PRO A 351 16.20 3.08 45.34
CA PRO A 351 16.54 4.04 44.29
C PRO A 351 16.19 3.52 42.88
N PRO A 352 15.52 4.32 42.03
CA PRO A 352 15.41 4.07 40.60
C PRO A 352 16.80 4.03 39.93
N GLU A 353 16.86 3.59 38.68
CA GLU A 353 18.13 3.57 37.95
C GLU A 353 18.77 4.97 37.89
N PRO A 354 20.08 5.11 38.13
CA PRO A 354 20.74 6.43 38.19
C PRO A 354 20.54 7.27 36.93
N ASP A 355 20.53 6.63 35.76
CA ASP A 355 20.29 7.31 34.48
C ASP A 355 18.87 7.87 34.36
N LEU A 356 17.87 7.18 34.93
CA LEU A 356 16.49 7.66 35.00
C LEU A 356 16.40 8.85 35.96
N VAL A 357 17.03 8.78 37.13
CA VAL A 357 17.09 9.91 38.07
C VAL A 357 17.79 11.12 37.44
N ALA A 358 18.91 10.91 36.75
CA ALA A 358 19.62 11.96 36.03
C ALA A 358 18.78 12.57 34.90
N HIS A 359 18.02 11.74 34.17
CA HIS A 359 17.08 12.19 33.15
C HIS A 359 15.99 13.10 33.75
N ILE A 360 15.35 12.66 34.84
CA ILE A 360 14.32 13.44 35.55
C ILE A 360 14.89 14.77 36.05
N ARG A 361 16.12 14.76 36.60
CA ARG A 361 16.81 15.97 37.07
C ARG A 361 17.09 16.94 35.91
N ALA A 362 17.55 16.42 34.77
CA ALA A 362 17.81 17.22 33.57
C ALA A 362 16.53 17.85 32.99
N GLY A 363 15.39 17.17 33.10
CA GLY A 363 14.06 17.69 32.75
C GLY A 363 13.42 18.61 33.80
N GLY A 364 14.14 18.93 34.89
CA GLY A 364 13.63 19.81 35.95
C GLY A 364 12.43 19.24 36.69
N PHE A 365 12.30 17.91 36.80
CA PHE A 365 11.19 17.20 37.45
C PHE A 365 9.81 17.48 36.84
N ARG A 366 9.73 17.94 35.58
CA ARG A 366 8.45 18.12 34.86
C ARG A 366 8.23 17.03 33.83
N VAL A 367 7.07 16.41 33.90
CA VAL A 367 6.63 15.41 32.92
C VAL A 367 6.41 16.09 31.56
N PRO A 368 7.04 15.61 30.47
CA PRO A 368 6.81 16.13 29.13
C PRO A 368 5.46 15.65 28.56
N GLU A 369 4.92 16.38 27.58
CA GLU A 369 3.84 15.85 26.73
C GLU A 369 4.39 14.72 25.86
N VAL A 370 3.64 13.64 25.73
CA VAL A 370 4.01 12.45 24.94
C VAL A 370 2.96 12.27 23.85
N ASP A 371 3.41 12.20 22.59
CA ASP A 371 2.53 12.00 21.43
C ASP A 371 1.97 10.56 21.34
N GLU A 372 0.93 10.38 20.53
CA GLU A 372 0.22 9.10 20.38
C GLU A 372 1.12 7.99 19.83
N GLU A 373 2.01 8.30 18.89
CA GLU A 373 2.94 7.32 18.29
C GLU A 373 3.92 6.77 19.35
N THR A 374 4.43 7.65 20.20
CA THR A 374 5.31 7.28 21.31
C THR A 374 4.57 6.49 22.39
N MET A 375 3.29 6.81 22.64
CA MET A 375 2.43 6.03 23.53
C MET A 375 2.20 4.61 23.00
N ASP A 376 1.97 4.45 21.70
CA ASP A 376 1.82 3.15 21.05
C ASP A 376 3.13 2.34 21.08
N ALA A 377 4.27 2.98 20.81
CA ALA A 377 5.58 2.36 20.93
C ALA A 377 5.88 1.90 22.36
N ALA A 378 5.48 2.69 23.37
CA ALA A 378 5.61 2.33 24.77
C ALA A 378 4.72 1.15 25.15
N ASN A 379 3.49 1.10 24.62
CA ASN A 379 2.57 -0.01 24.84
C ASN A 379 3.11 -1.33 24.24
N ALA A 380 3.64 -1.28 23.03
CA ALA A 380 4.31 -2.40 22.37
C ALA A 380 5.52 -2.91 23.18
N ALA A 381 6.37 -1.99 23.67
CA ALA A 381 7.54 -2.33 24.48
C ALA A 381 7.20 -2.98 25.84
N VAL A 382 6.03 -2.65 26.40
CA VAL A 382 5.56 -3.20 27.68
C VAL A 382 4.92 -4.56 27.52
N THR A 383 4.06 -4.72 26.50
CA THR A 383 3.29 -5.94 26.25
C THR A 383 4.07 -7.04 25.55
N GLY A 384 5.28 -6.73 25.04
CA GLY A 384 6.08 -7.67 24.25
C GLY A 384 5.44 -8.03 22.92
N ARG A 385 4.37 -7.30 22.52
CA ARG A 385 3.71 -7.41 21.24
C ARG A 385 4.33 -6.39 20.31
N ALA A 386 4.87 -6.85 19.18
CA ALA A 386 5.07 -5.98 18.03
C ALA A 386 3.73 -5.27 17.69
N ALA A 387 3.81 -4.07 17.13
CA ALA A 387 2.68 -3.29 16.64
C ALA A 387 1.65 -4.18 15.89
N PRO A 388 0.34 -3.90 16.01
CA PRO A 388 -0.69 -4.87 15.68
C PRO A 388 -0.76 -5.17 14.19
N GLU A 389 -0.49 -6.41 13.81
CA GLU A 389 -1.21 -7.06 12.71
C GLU A 389 -2.21 -8.05 13.31
N GLY A 390 -3.48 -7.93 12.90
CA GLY A 390 -4.50 -8.97 13.06
C GLY A 390 -5.40 -8.82 14.28
N ALA A 391 -6.69 -8.64 13.99
CA ALA A 391 -7.82 -8.76 14.92
C ALA A 391 -7.87 -10.17 15.58
N PRO A 392 -8.63 -10.36 16.68
CA PRO A 392 -8.42 -11.43 17.66
C PRO A 392 -8.79 -12.85 17.16
N THR A 393 -8.13 -13.83 17.80
CA THR A 393 -8.27 -15.29 17.66
C THR A 393 -9.57 -15.86 18.24
N GLY A 394 -10.01 -17.02 17.72
CA GLY A 394 -10.92 -17.92 18.43
C GLY A 394 -11.81 -18.84 17.59
N SER A 395 -11.33 -20.07 17.34
CA SER A 395 -12.09 -21.34 17.48
C SER A 395 -13.58 -21.40 17.08
N GLY A 396 -13.93 -20.89 15.90
CA GLY A 396 -15.21 -21.18 15.23
C GLY A 396 -15.10 -22.24 14.12
N PRO A 397 -16.23 -22.79 13.60
CA PRO A 397 -16.27 -23.77 12.49
C PRO A 397 -15.67 -23.29 11.15
N GLY A 398 -15.00 -22.12 11.11
CA GLY A 398 -14.45 -21.49 9.92
C GLY A 398 -12.96 -21.66 9.66
N TRP A 399 -12.18 -22.30 10.56
CA TRP A 399 -10.71 -22.40 10.37
C TRP A 399 -10.34 -23.15 9.09
N ALA A 400 -11.07 -24.21 8.74
CA ALA A 400 -10.83 -24.97 7.52
C ALA A 400 -11.11 -24.12 6.27
N GLY A 401 -12.13 -23.27 6.31
CA GLY A 401 -12.43 -22.31 5.26
C GLY A 401 -11.37 -21.21 5.14
N ALA A 402 -10.89 -20.68 6.27
CA ALA A 402 -9.81 -19.69 6.29
C ALA A 402 -8.48 -20.26 5.76
N LEU A 403 -8.13 -21.49 6.17
CA LEU A 403 -6.97 -22.22 5.66
C LEU A 403 -7.09 -22.50 4.16
N GLN A 404 -8.25 -22.99 3.71
CA GLN A 404 -8.54 -23.25 2.31
C GLN A 404 -8.40 -21.99 1.47
N HIS A 405 -8.99 -20.88 1.93
CA HIS A 405 -8.88 -19.58 1.27
C HIS A 405 -7.42 -19.10 1.17
N ARG A 406 -6.61 -19.31 2.22
CA ARG A 406 -5.20 -18.93 2.21
C ARG A 406 -4.35 -19.82 1.30
N LEU A 407 -4.60 -21.12 1.26
CA LEU A 407 -3.95 -22.06 0.33
C LEU A 407 -4.28 -21.71 -1.14
N ASP A 408 -5.51 -21.31 -1.41
CA ASP A 408 -5.93 -20.84 -2.74
C ASP A 408 -5.24 -19.52 -3.12
N GLN A 409 -5.18 -18.53 -2.20
CA GLN A 409 -4.46 -17.27 -2.42
C GLN A 409 -2.97 -17.49 -2.73
N LEU A 410 -2.35 -18.47 -2.07
CA LEU A 410 -0.94 -18.81 -2.25
C LEU A 410 -0.71 -19.82 -3.38
N ARG A 411 -1.75 -20.16 -4.15
CA ARG A 411 -1.71 -21.04 -5.32
C ARG A 411 -1.16 -22.43 -5.03
N VAL A 412 -1.46 -22.97 -3.84
CA VAL A 412 -1.04 -24.33 -3.48
C VAL A 412 -1.96 -25.34 -4.16
N ASP A 413 -1.38 -26.30 -4.88
CA ASP A 413 -2.11 -27.36 -5.59
C ASP A 413 -2.98 -28.16 -4.61
N ARG A 414 -4.28 -28.22 -4.89
CA ARG A 414 -5.25 -28.99 -4.09
C ARG A 414 -5.00 -30.49 -4.15
N ALA A 415 -4.25 -30.98 -5.12
CA ALA A 415 -3.80 -32.36 -5.16
C ALA A 415 -2.73 -32.67 -4.10
N ALA A 416 -2.03 -31.65 -3.58
CA ALA A 416 -0.93 -31.84 -2.63
C ALA A 416 -1.37 -32.03 -1.17
N TYR A 417 -2.64 -31.79 -0.83
CA TYR A 417 -3.11 -31.87 0.55
C TYR A 417 -4.58 -32.29 0.74
N ARG A 418 -4.94 -32.65 1.98
CA ARG A 418 -6.32 -32.85 2.46
C ARG A 418 -6.52 -32.15 3.81
N VAL A 419 -7.65 -31.48 3.98
CA VAL A 419 -8.08 -30.85 5.24
C VAL A 419 -9.34 -31.54 5.73
N ASN A 420 -9.34 -32.00 6.98
CA ASN A 420 -10.37 -32.85 7.59
C ASN A 420 -10.63 -34.17 6.86
N ASP A 421 -9.68 -34.61 6.04
CA ASP A 421 -9.74 -35.84 5.29
C ASP A 421 -8.33 -36.43 5.15
N VAL A 422 -8.24 -37.67 4.69
CA VAL A 422 -6.99 -38.43 4.59
C VAL A 422 -6.90 -39.08 3.22
N ALA A 423 -5.79 -38.84 2.52
CA ALA A 423 -5.51 -39.49 1.25
C ALA A 423 -4.03 -39.89 1.14
N GLU A 424 -3.77 -40.96 0.40
CA GLU A 424 -2.43 -41.50 0.17
C GLU A 424 -1.54 -40.53 -0.61
N GLY A 425 -0.26 -40.42 -0.24
CA GLY A 425 0.75 -39.64 -0.95
C GLY A 425 0.75 -38.12 -0.69
N VAL A 426 -0.22 -37.59 0.06
CA VAL A 426 -0.42 -36.13 0.24
C VAL A 426 -0.30 -35.71 1.71
N TRP A 427 -0.17 -34.40 1.95
CA TRP A 427 -0.20 -33.85 3.32
C TRP A 427 -1.63 -33.76 3.83
N CYS A 428 -1.91 -34.36 4.98
CA CYS A 428 -3.23 -34.39 5.60
C CYS A 428 -3.22 -33.58 6.90
N LEU A 429 -4.24 -32.76 7.10
CA LEU A 429 -4.53 -32.11 8.37
C LEU A 429 -5.90 -32.60 8.85
N THR A 430 -5.94 -33.21 10.03
CA THR A 430 -7.18 -33.74 10.61
C THR A 430 -7.40 -33.22 12.03
N SER A 431 -8.66 -33.01 12.41
CA SER A 431 -9.05 -32.72 13.79
C SER A 431 -9.48 -34.00 14.52
N GLY A 432 -8.87 -34.29 15.66
CA GLY A 432 -9.30 -35.30 16.63
C GLY A 432 -9.88 -34.68 17.91
N PRO A 433 -10.16 -35.49 18.96
CA PRO A 433 -10.71 -34.99 20.22
C PRO A 433 -9.73 -34.03 20.91
N GLY A 434 -9.92 -32.73 20.70
CA GLY A 434 -9.12 -31.65 21.30
C GLY A 434 -7.70 -31.48 20.76
N ARG A 435 -7.35 -32.11 19.61
CA ARG A 435 -6.01 -32.01 19.00
C ARG A 435 -6.08 -32.04 17.49
N TRP A 436 -5.18 -31.34 16.82
CA TRP A 436 -5.02 -31.37 15.36
C TRP A 436 -3.73 -32.09 14.98
N SER A 437 -3.78 -32.95 13.97
CA SER A 437 -2.60 -33.65 13.45
C SER A 437 -2.34 -33.27 12.00
N VAL A 438 -1.09 -32.90 11.69
CA VAL A 438 -0.58 -32.74 10.32
C VAL A 438 0.42 -33.85 10.02
N PHE A 439 0.20 -34.61 8.97
CA PHE A 439 1.06 -35.75 8.60
C PHE A 439 1.03 -36.01 7.09
N GLN A 440 1.96 -36.82 6.58
CA GLN A 440 1.90 -37.35 5.22
C GLN A 440 1.50 -38.82 5.28
N MET A 441 0.45 -39.21 4.55
CA MET A 441 0.06 -40.61 4.46
C MET A 441 0.96 -41.32 3.44
N ARG A 442 1.63 -42.41 3.85
CA ARG A 442 2.46 -43.26 2.98
C ARG A 442 2.31 -44.73 3.36
N ASP A 443 1.96 -45.57 2.39
CA ASP A 443 1.72 -47.00 2.54
C ASP A 443 0.69 -47.32 3.65
N GLY A 444 -0.31 -46.45 3.82
CA GLY A 444 -1.31 -46.56 4.91
C GLY A 444 -0.80 -46.16 6.31
N GLU A 445 0.45 -45.68 6.42
CA GLU A 445 1.03 -45.20 7.68
C GLU A 445 1.17 -43.67 7.72
N ARG A 446 0.99 -43.07 8.90
CA ARG A 446 1.24 -41.65 9.13
C ARG A 446 2.74 -41.41 9.28
N ARG A 447 3.33 -40.68 8.33
CA ARG A 447 4.73 -40.26 8.36
C ARG A 447 4.85 -38.76 8.64
N LYS A 448 5.92 -38.37 9.33
CA LYS A 448 6.21 -36.96 9.70
C LYS A 448 5.05 -36.27 10.45
N GLU A 449 4.37 -37.01 11.31
CA GLU A 449 3.24 -36.49 12.08
C GLU A 449 3.69 -35.44 13.09
N ALA A 450 2.97 -34.33 13.12
CA ALA A 450 3.06 -33.28 14.14
C ALA A 450 1.66 -33.02 14.69
N VAL A 451 1.57 -32.86 16.02
CA VAL A 451 0.30 -32.70 16.74
C VAL A 451 0.27 -31.33 17.41
N PHE A 452 -0.87 -30.65 17.33
CA PHE A 452 -1.07 -29.27 17.78
C PHE A 452 -2.30 -29.16 18.67
N GLU A 453 -2.26 -28.20 19.61
CA GLU A 453 -3.34 -27.91 20.56
C GLU A 453 -4.35 -26.89 20.03
N ASP A 454 -4.06 -26.20 18.92
CA ASP A 454 -4.95 -25.27 18.23
C ASP A 454 -4.91 -25.42 16.69
N ALA A 455 -6.01 -25.05 16.02
CA ALA A 455 -6.15 -25.19 14.56
C ALA A 455 -5.20 -24.27 13.78
N GLU A 456 -4.84 -23.13 14.37
CA GLU A 456 -4.07 -22.08 13.72
C GLU A 456 -2.61 -22.53 13.56
N GLN A 457 -2.02 -23.10 14.61
CA GLN A 457 -0.70 -23.71 14.57
C GLN A 457 -0.64 -24.88 13.59
N ALA A 458 -1.67 -25.74 13.58
CA ALA A 458 -1.75 -26.83 12.61
C ALA A 458 -1.84 -26.31 11.17
N SER A 459 -2.65 -25.26 10.95
CA SER A 459 -2.82 -24.60 9.65
C SER A 459 -1.52 -23.97 9.16
N ALA A 460 -0.83 -23.23 10.02
CA ALA A 460 0.47 -22.62 9.72
C ALA A 460 1.54 -23.69 9.42
N HIS A 461 1.52 -24.81 10.16
CA HIS A 461 2.45 -25.91 9.91
C HIS A 461 2.21 -26.57 8.54
N LEU A 462 0.96 -26.85 8.18
CA LEU A 462 0.61 -27.41 6.88
C LEU A 462 1.02 -26.46 5.74
N LEU A 463 0.69 -25.17 5.87
CA LEU A 463 1.09 -24.13 4.91
C LEU A 463 2.60 -24.09 4.73
N GLY A 464 3.36 -24.08 5.81
CA GLY A 464 4.82 -24.13 5.75
C GLY A 464 5.34 -25.38 5.03
N ARG A 465 4.78 -26.56 5.32
CA ARG A 465 5.18 -27.81 4.64
C ARG A 465 4.92 -27.78 3.13
N LEU A 466 3.81 -27.20 2.71
CA LEU A 466 3.43 -27.13 1.30
C LEU A 466 4.26 -26.08 0.55
N LEU A 467 4.41 -24.88 1.11
CA LEU A 467 5.10 -23.76 0.46
C LEU A 467 6.62 -23.94 0.39
N LEU A 468 7.22 -24.67 1.33
CA LEU A 468 8.66 -24.95 1.32
C LEU A 468 9.06 -25.95 0.22
N ASP A 469 8.11 -26.67 -0.37
CA ASP A 469 8.35 -27.54 -1.51
C ASP A 469 7.65 -26.97 -2.76
N PRO A 470 8.40 -26.28 -3.66
CA PRO A 470 7.83 -25.52 -4.76
C PRO A 470 7.04 -26.36 -5.76
N ARG A 471 7.13 -27.70 -5.70
CA ARG A 471 6.31 -28.63 -6.50
C ARG A 471 4.83 -28.62 -6.11
N HIS A 472 4.51 -28.12 -4.92
CA HIS A 472 3.12 -27.98 -4.47
C HIS A 472 2.50 -26.63 -4.84
N ASN A 473 3.23 -25.73 -5.52
CA ASN A 473 2.68 -24.49 -6.02
C ASN A 473 2.31 -24.62 -7.50
N VAL A 474 1.12 -24.17 -7.86
CA VAL A 474 0.68 -24.08 -9.25
C VAL A 474 1.39 -22.88 -9.90
N GLY A 475 2.53 -23.14 -10.54
CA GLY A 475 3.14 -22.18 -11.46
C GLY A 475 2.26 -21.98 -12.69
N ASP A 476 2.29 -20.77 -13.28
CA ASP A 476 1.77 -20.55 -14.64
C ASP A 476 2.68 -21.36 -15.60
N GLY A 477 2.33 -22.63 -15.84
CA GLY A 477 2.96 -23.47 -16.85
C GLY A 477 2.82 -22.88 -18.26
N PRO A 478 3.34 -23.55 -19.32
CA PRO A 478 3.72 -22.97 -20.63
C PRO A 478 2.54 -22.56 -21.57
N PHE A 479 1.46 -22.02 -21.02
CA PHE A 479 0.26 -21.60 -21.73
C PHE A 479 0.25 -20.08 -21.93
N THR A 480 0.93 -19.62 -22.98
CA THR A 480 0.98 -18.20 -23.35
C THR A 480 0.18 -17.97 -24.64
N PRO A 481 -0.69 -16.96 -24.72
CA PRO A 481 -1.36 -16.59 -25.96
C PRO A 481 -0.33 -16.27 -27.07
N LEU A 482 -0.56 -16.80 -28.27
CA LEU A 482 0.28 -16.53 -29.44
C LEU A 482 0.11 -15.08 -29.93
N LYS A 483 1.02 -14.63 -30.80
CA LYS A 483 1.00 -13.26 -31.33
C LYS A 483 -0.35 -12.94 -31.98
N GLY A 484 -0.99 -11.86 -31.53
CA GLY A 484 -2.30 -11.42 -32.04
C GLY A 484 -3.51 -12.02 -31.33
N GLU A 485 -3.29 -12.94 -30.38
CA GLU A 485 -4.33 -13.49 -29.51
C GLU A 485 -4.67 -12.56 -28.34
N PRO A 486 -5.88 -12.68 -27.75
CA PRO A 486 -6.24 -11.92 -26.57
C PRO A 486 -5.30 -12.25 -25.40
N PRO A 487 -4.83 -11.24 -24.64
CA PRO A 487 -3.90 -11.48 -23.54
C PRO A 487 -4.60 -12.20 -22.38
N LEU A 488 -3.83 -12.92 -21.57
CA LEU A 488 -4.36 -13.62 -20.39
C LEU A 488 -5.00 -12.69 -19.36
N SER A 489 -4.71 -11.39 -19.40
CA SER A 489 -5.35 -10.38 -18.55
C SER A 489 -6.86 -10.26 -18.79
N LEU A 490 -7.37 -10.73 -19.93
CA LEU A 490 -8.81 -10.80 -20.18
C LEU A 490 -9.46 -12.01 -19.50
N LEU A 491 -8.70 -12.87 -18.81
CA LEU A 491 -9.19 -14.06 -18.15
C LEU A 491 -8.94 -13.96 -16.63
N ARG A 492 -10.00 -14.09 -15.83
CA ARG A 492 -9.93 -14.31 -14.39
C ARG A 492 -10.07 -15.79 -14.04
N ASP A 493 -9.83 -16.14 -12.77
CA ASP A 493 -9.96 -17.50 -12.24
C ASP A 493 -9.15 -18.54 -13.05
N ARG A 494 -7.97 -18.12 -13.53
CA ARG A 494 -7.12 -18.92 -14.41
C ARG A 494 -6.55 -20.12 -13.67
N HIS A 495 -6.72 -21.31 -14.22
CA HIS A 495 -6.17 -22.55 -13.68
C HIS A 495 -5.89 -23.53 -14.81
N VAL A 496 -4.87 -24.38 -14.64
CA VAL A 496 -4.60 -25.46 -15.60
C VAL A 496 -5.64 -26.56 -15.40
N MET A 497 -6.27 -26.99 -16.48
CA MET A 497 -7.29 -28.04 -16.49
C MET A 497 -7.11 -28.94 -17.71
N GLU A 498 -7.33 -30.24 -17.53
CA GLU A 498 -7.41 -31.19 -18.64
C GLU A 498 -8.81 -31.19 -19.25
N LEU A 499 -8.90 -30.90 -20.55
CA LEU A 499 -10.12 -31.06 -21.33
C LEU A 499 -10.22 -32.49 -21.85
N ALA A 500 -11.36 -33.14 -21.62
CA ALA A 500 -11.59 -34.50 -22.06
C ALA A 500 -11.71 -34.62 -23.59
N LYS A 501 -11.37 -35.81 -24.11
CA LYS A 501 -11.67 -36.18 -25.51
C LYS A 501 -13.15 -35.96 -25.81
N GLY A 502 -13.45 -35.41 -26.99
CA GLY A 502 -14.81 -35.15 -27.47
C GLY A 502 -15.35 -33.77 -27.11
N MET A 503 -14.70 -33.04 -26.20
CA MET A 503 -15.04 -31.64 -25.92
C MET A 503 -14.86 -30.77 -27.16
N GLU A 504 -15.74 -29.79 -27.32
CA GLU A 504 -15.71 -28.84 -28.42
C GLU A 504 -15.29 -27.45 -27.92
N VAL A 505 -14.39 -26.81 -28.67
CA VAL A 505 -13.94 -25.43 -28.46
C VAL A 505 -14.01 -24.66 -29.76
N ASP A 506 -14.24 -23.36 -29.69
CA ASP A 506 -14.37 -22.51 -30.89
C ASP A 506 -13.58 -21.20 -30.77
N ARG A 507 -13.42 -20.51 -31.91
CA ARG A 507 -12.77 -19.20 -31.98
C ARG A 507 -13.25 -18.38 -33.17
N TYR A 508 -13.05 -17.07 -33.07
CA TYR A 508 -13.14 -16.13 -34.18
C TYR A 508 -11.72 -15.71 -34.61
N GLY A 509 -11.21 -16.26 -35.71
CA GLY A 509 -9.86 -16.02 -36.22
C GLY A 509 -9.27 -17.21 -36.99
N GLY A 510 -8.09 -17.01 -37.58
CA GLY A 510 -7.36 -18.07 -38.28
C GLY A 510 -6.83 -19.17 -37.35
N PRO A 511 -6.35 -20.30 -37.91
CA PRO A 511 -5.89 -21.45 -37.13
C PRO A 511 -4.51 -21.22 -36.46
N ASP A 512 -3.82 -20.12 -36.74
CA ASP A 512 -2.49 -19.81 -36.18
C ASP A 512 -2.53 -19.38 -34.70
N GLY A 513 -3.72 -19.10 -34.16
CA GLY A 513 -3.89 -18.74 -32.76
C GLY A 513 -4.09 -19.95 -31.84
N ASN A 514 -4.02 -19.73 -30.52
CA ASN A 514 -4.15 -20.77 -29.51
C ASN A 514 -5.18 -20.50 -28.40
N VAL A 515 -5.89 -19.36 -28.45
CA VAL A 515 -6.97 -19.01 -27.53
C VAL A 515 -8.30 -19.40 -28.17
N THR A 516 -9.10 -20.16 -27.42
CA THR A 516 -10.42 -20.62 -27.81
C THR A 516 -11.40 -20.40 -26.66
N TYR A 517 -12.68 -20.61 -26.91
CA TYR A 517 -13.72 -20.64 -25.88
C TYR A 517 -14.44 -21.97 -25.91
N ALA A 518 -15.14 -22.30 -24.82
CA ALA A 518 -16.13 -23.38 -24.84
C ALA A 518 -17.08 -23.17 -26.04
N ALA A 519 -17.31 -24.22 -26.83
CA ALA A 519 -18.06 -24.09 -28.06
C ALA A 519 -19.42 -23.41 -27.86
N ARG A 520 -19.79 -22.55 -28.82
CA ARG A 520 -21.04 -21.78 -28.86
C ARG A 520 -21.16 -20.72 -27.75
N THR A 521 -20.06 -20.32 -27.11
CA THR A 521 -20.05 -19.17 -26.19
C THR A 521 -20.55 -17.91 -26.93
N PRO A 522 -21.59 -17.21 -26.47
CA PRO A 522 -22.07 -15.97 -27.09
C PRO A 522 -20.95 -14.93 -27.24
N TYR A 523 -20.90 -14.21 -28.35
CA TYR A 523 -19.81 -13.26 -28.62
C TYR A 523 -19.58 -12.23 -27.48
N PRO A 524 -20.61 -11.58 -26.89
CA PRO A 524 -20.42 -10.66 -25.78
C PRO A 524 -19.87 -11.31 -24.50
N GLN A 525 -19.93 -12.64 -24.39
CA GLN A 525 -19.35 -13.34 -23.25
C GLN A 525 -17.85 -13.64 -23.43
N ARG A 526 -17.29 -13.32 -24.60
CA ARG A 526 -15.88 -13.55 -24.93
C ARG A 526 -15.02 -12.33 -24.67
N SER A 527 -15.61 -11.15 -24.50
CA SER A 527 -14.89 -9.90 -24.24
C SER A 527 -13.78 -9.63 -25.27
N LEU A 528 -14.10 -9.87 -26.54
CA LEU A 528 -13.22 -9.66 -27.69
C LEU A 528 -13.56 -8.33 -28.37
N PRO A 529 -12.61 -7.68 -29.07
CA PRO A 529 -12.87 -6.42 -29.77
C PRO A 529 -14.01 -6.59 -30.78
N PRO A 530 -15.00 -5.67 -30.86
CA PRO A 530 -16.18 -5.84 -31.72
C PRO A 530 -15.87 -6.19 -33.18
N GLU A 531 -14.79 -5.65 -33.73
CA GLU A 531 -14.33 -5.88 -35.10
C GLU A 531 -13.82 -7.32 -35.33
N TRP A 532 -13.55 -8.10 -34.28
CA TRP A 532 -13.15 -9.50 -34.41
C TRP A 532 -14.35 -10.40 -34.71
N ARG A 533 -15.59 -9.92 -34.56
CA ARG A 533 -16.81 -10.68 -34.87
C ARG A 533 -16.88 -11.07 -36.35
N GLU A 534 -16.26 -10.29 -37.22
CA GLU A 534 -16.20 -10.52 -38.66
C GLU A 534 -15.11 -11.52 -39.07
N ARG A 535 -14.26 -11.95 -38.13
CA ARG A 535 -13.24 -12.96 -38.41
C ARG A 535 -13.88 -14.33 -38.64
N PRO A 536 -13.22 -15.24 -39.39
CA PRO A 536 -13.72 -16.59 -39.59
C PRO A 536 -14.01 -17.29 -38.27
N TYR A 537 -15.24 -17.80 -38.12
CA TYR A 537 -15.61 -18.67 -37.01
C TYR A 537 -15.11 -20.10 -37.31
N ARG A 538 -14.54 -20.75 -36.30
CA ARG A 538 -13.99 -22.12 -36.42
C ARG A 538 -14.30 -22.91 -35.17
N LEU A 539 -14.75 -24.15 -35.37
CA LEU A 539 -15.11 -25.10 -34.31
C LEU A 539 -14.15 -26.29 -34.36
N TYR A 540 -13.64 -26.70 -33.21
CA TYR A 540 -12.72 -27.82 -33.07
C TYR A 540 -13.24 -28.83 -32.06
N ARG A 541 -12.98 -30.11 -32.30
CA ARG A 541 -13.28 -31.20 -31.37
C ARG A 541 -12.01 -31.93 -30.96
N LEU A 542 -11.81 -32.11 -29.66
CA LEU A 542 -10.66 -32.79 -29.10
C LEU A 542 -10.69 -34.28 -29.40
N GLN A 543 -9.60 -34.83 -29.96
CA GLN A 543 -9.46 -36.26 -30.27
C GLN A 543 -8.81 -37.07 -29.14
N ARG A 544 -8.23 -36.38 -28.15
CA ARG A 544 -7.63 -36.95 -26.94
C ARG A 544 -7.70 -35.94 -25.78
N PRO A 545 -7.51 -36.36 -24.52
CA PRO A 545 -7.40 -35.43 -23.41
C PRO A 545 -6.21 -34.47 -23.59
N MET A 546 -6.42 -33.20 -23.23
CA MET A 546 -5.42 -32.15 -23.41
C MET A 546 -5.44 -31.14 -22.26
N GLU A 547 -4.28 -30.88 -21.68
CA GLU A 547 -4.12 -29.79 -20.73
C GLU A 547 -4.26 -28.42 -21.42
N THR A 548 -4.99 -27.52 -20.78
CA THR A 548 -5.18 -26.13 -21.20
C THR A 548 -5.12 -25.21 -19.99
N LEU A 549 -4.76 -23.94 -20.20
CA LEU A 549 -5.06 -22.91 -19.22
C LEU A 549 -6.49 -22.46 -19.45
N THR A 550 -7.35 -22.73 -18.47
CA THR A 550 -8.76 -22.36 -18.50
C THR A 550 -8.98 -21.12 -17.65
N GLY A 551 -9.81 -20.19 -18.11
CA GLY A 551 -10.18 -19.00 -17.36
C GLY A 551 -11.50 -18.41 -17.82
N THR A 552 -12.07 -17.54 -17.01
CA THR A 552 -13.35 -16.87 -17.30
C THR A 552 -13.07 -15.50 -17.90
N ALA A 553 -13.65 -15.18 -19.05
CA ALA A 553 -13.52 -13.85 -19.65
C ALA A 553 -14.06 -12.77 -18.71
N VAL A 554 -13.26 -11.73 -18.44
CA VAL A 554 -13.68 -10.56 -17.64
C VAL A 554 -14.52 -9.62 -18.50
N PRO A 555 -15.42 -8.79 -17.93
CA PRO A 555 -16.11 -7.76 -18.70
C PRO A 555 -15.11 -6.80 -19.37
N TRP A 556 -15.19 -6.63 -20.69
CA TRP A 556 -14.26 -5.78 -21.46
C TRP A 556 -14.86 -5.42 -22.84
N PHE A 557 -14.37 -4.36 -23.50
CA PHE A 557 -14.92 -3.83 -24.78
C PHE A 557 -16.43 -3.52 -24.76
N GLY A 558 -16.97 -3.09 -23.60
CA GLY A 558 -18.41 -2.87 -23.42
C GLY A 558 -19.24 -4.16 -23.40
N GLN A 559 -18.60 -5.32 -23.22
CA GLN A 559 -19.24 -6.62 -23.20
C GLN A 559 -19.17 -7.24 -21.79
N PRO A 560 -20.20 -8.03 -21.39
CA PRO A 560 -20.31 -8.56 -20.03
C PRO A 560 -19.27 -9.65 -19.68
N GLY A 561 -18.64 -10.29 -20.68
CA GLY A 561 -17.75 -11.42 -20.43
C GLY A 561 -18.49 -12.63 -19.82
N GLY A 562 -17.76 -13.44 -19.06
CA GLY A 562 -18.30 -14.62 -18.36
C GLY A 562 -18.14 -15.94 -19.12
N GLY A 563 -17.69 -15.92 -20.37
CA GLY A 563 -17.42 -17.11 -21.17
C GLY A 563 -16.15 -17.84 -20.71
N THR A 564 -16.16 -19.16 -20.80
CA THR A 564 -14.98 -19.98 -20.48
C THR A 564 -14.02 -20.02 -21.67
N ALA A 565 -12.81 -19.51 -21.46
CA ALA A 565 -11.72 -19.55 -22.44
C ALA A 565 -10.73 -20.67 -22.13
N HIS A 566 -10.13 -21.24 -23.17
CA HIS A 566 -9.08 -22.24 -23.09
C HIS A 566 -7.89 -21.81 -23.93
N VAL A 567 -6.71 -21.76 -23.31
CA VAL A 567 -5.44 -21.45 -23.97
C VAL A 567 -4.62 -22.73 -24.08
N PHE A 568 -4.30 -23.11 -25.32
CA PHE A 568 -3.50 -24.29 -25.62
C PHE A 568 -2.01 -23.95 -25.74
N ARG A 569 -1.11 -24.94 -25.60
CA ARG A 569 0.36 -24.71 -25.73
C ARG A 569 0.83 -24.40 -27.14
N ARG A 570 0.05 -24.76 -28.16
CA ARG A 570 0.37 -24.64 -29.60
C ARG A 570 -0.82 -24.09 -30.37
N SER A 571 -0.58 -23.67 -31.61
CA SER A 571 -1.62 -23.14 -32.50
C SER A 571 -2.68 -24.20 -32.82
N MET A 572 -3.89 -23.78 -33.19
CA MET A 572 -4.93 -24.72 -33.64
C MET A 572 -4.49 -25.48 -34.89
N ALA A 573 -3.70 -24.85 -35.77
CA ALA A 573 -3.12 -25.48 -36.95
C ALA A 573 -2.22 -26.68 -36.59
N ASP A 574 -1.29 -26.50 -35.65
CA ASP A 574 -0.38 -27.57 -35.20
C ASP A 574 -1.12 -28.73 -34.54
N LEU A 575 -2.15 -28.40 -33.76
CA LEU A 575 -2.97 -29.38 -33.04
C LEU A 575 -3.90 -30.17 -33.95
N VAL A 576 -4.33 -29.58 -35.08
CA VAL A 576 -5.04 -30.30 -36.13
C VAL A 576 -4.06 -31.16 -36.94
N ALA A 577 -2.89 -30.62 -37.27
CA ALA A 577 -1.87 -31.34 -38.05
C ALA A 577 -1.36 -32.61 -37.35
N ASP A 578 -1.24 -32.60 -36.02
CA ASP A 578 -0.83 -33.77 -35.24
C ASP A 578 -1.98 -34.67 -34.77
N GLY A 579 -3.21 -34.38 -35.20
CA GLY A 579 -4.41 -35.17 -34.90
C GLY A 579 -4.92 -35.04 -33.47
N SER A 580 -4.42 -34.08 -32.67
CA SER A 580 -4.95 -33.80 -31.33
C SER A 580 -6.34 -33.15 -31.37
N LEU A 581 -6.62 -32.36 -32.40
CA LEU A 581 -7.90 -31.74 -32.71
C LEU A 581 -8.37 -32.16 -34.11
N VAL A 582 -9.68 -32.11 -34.34
CA VAL A 582 -10.26 -32.08 -35.69
C VAL A 582 -11.09 -30.82 -35.83
N GLU A 583 -10.99 -30.13 -36.96
CA GLU A 583 -11.90 -29.03 -37.28
C GLU A 583 -13.26 -29.62 -37.68
N VAL A 584 -14.33 -29.12 -37.08
CA VAL A 584 -15.70 -29.54 -37.34
C VAL A 584 -16.27 -28.58 -38.39
N PRO A 585 -16.69 -29.06 -39.57
CA PRO A 585 -17.34 -28.22 -40.57
C PRO A 585 -18.62 -27.60 -40.00
N ASP A 586 -18.84 -26.30 -40.24
CA ASP A 586 -20.13 -25.67 -39.98
C ASP A 586 -21.20 -26.35 -40.86
N ALA A 587 -22.31 -26.75 -40.24
CA ALA A 587 -23.48 -27.32 -40.91
C ALA A 587 -24.43 -26.22 -41.40
#